data_AF-A0A139X2C3-F1
#
_entry.id   AF-A0A139X2C3-F1
#
_cell.length_a   1.000
_cell.length_b   1.000
_cell.length_c   1.000
_cell.angle_alpha   90.00
_cell.angle_beta   90.00
_cell.angle_gamma   90.00
#
_symmetry.space_group_name_H-M   'P 1'
#
loop_
_entity.id
_entity.type
_entity.pdbx_description
1 polymer ?
#
loop_
_entity_poly.entity_id
_entity_poly.type
_entity_poly.pdbx_seq_one_letter_code
_entity_poly.pdbx_strand_id
1 'polypeptide(L)'
;MKIQTLISAITSFLITFIYTIVISRSTNFQTIGSHFSPSPTLTADSRNSNITFFCGEKEGVPATLARTFKGTYPIIKWKKKYYSETEEDPLIRCVRVSGIIHTYHQQGILDYINIGKIQGKRVVCAINQVDKKCSRLLYILEPGENPKLELKVLREVLKHPSESEKIRSRGGYAPPRGLKPPSNSTRTGGGR
;
A
#
# COMPACT_ATOMS: atom_id res chain seq x y z
N MET A 1 20.21 43.36 -42.51
CA MET A 1 20.86 42.11 -42.96
C MET A 1 22.02 41.67 -42.04
N LYS A 2 21.82 41.67 -40.71
CA LYS A 2 22.83 41.24 -39.70
C LYS A 2 22.29 40.29 -38.62
N ILE A 3 20.98 40.00 -38.62
CA ILE A 3 20.32 39.16 -37.61
C ILE A 3 20.26 37.68 -38.04
N GLN A 4 20.18 37.41 -39.36
CA GLN A 4 20.12 36.05 -39.92
C GLN A 4 21.39 35.23 -39.65
N THR A 5 22.56 35.88 -39.60
CA THR A 5 23.86 35.23 -39.40
C THR A 5 24.07 34.78 -37.95
N LEU A 6 23.43 35.46 -37.00
CA LEU A 6 23.57 35.16 -35.56
C LEU A 6 22.77 33.91 -35.16
N ILE A 7 21.60 33.70 -35.78
CA ILE A 7 20.72 32.55 -35.48
C ILE A 7 21.34 31.24 -35.98
N SER A 8 22.02 31.25 -37.13
CA SER A 8 22.68 30.05 -37.69
C SER A 8 23.92 29.62 -36.88
N ALA A 9 24.64 30.58 -36.28
CA ALA A 9 25.80 30.26 -35.45
C ALA A 9 25.41 29.60 -34.11
N ILE A 10 24.28 29.99 -33.52
CA ILE A 10 23.81 29.47 -32.23
C ILE A 10 23.27 28.03 -32.36
N THR A 11 22.55 27.72 -33.44
CA THR A 11 22.04 26.36 -33.66
C THR A 11 23.17 25.35 -33.94
N SER A 12 24.24 25.75 -34.64
CA SER A 12 25.40 24.89 -34.89
C SER A 12 26.22 24.59 -33.62
N PHE A 13 26.38 25.58 -32.73
CA PHE A 13 27.08 25.40 -31.45
C PHE A 13 26.31 24.50 -30.45
N LEU A 14 24.98 24.61 -30.38
CA LEU A 14 24.20 23.76 -29.47
C LEU A 14 24.14 22.30 -29.93
N ILE A 15 24.07 22.05 -31.24
CA ILE A 15 24.01 20.69 -31.79
C ILE A 15 25.35 19.95 -31.61
N THR A 16 26.48 20.64 -31.79
CA THR A 16 27.82 20.05 -31.55
C THR A 16 28.11 19.81 -30.06
N PHE A 17 27.63 20.69 -29.17
CA PHE A 17 27.79 20.50 -27.72
C PHE A 17 26.99 19.30 -27.20
N ILE A 18 25.78 19.06 -27.72
CA ILE A 18 24.99 17.88 -27.34
C ILE A 18 25.63 16.58 -27.87
N TYR A 19 26.20 16.59 -29.07
CA TYR A 19 26.81 15.39 -29.67
C TYR A 19 28.12 14.95 -29.00
N THR A 20 28.83 15.87 -28.33
CA THR A 20 30.07 15.55 -27.59
C THR A 20 29.84 15.03 -26.17
N ILE A 21 28.70 15.34 -25.54
CA ILE A 21 28.36 14.83 -24.20
C ILE A 21 28.05 13.32 -24.22
N VAL A 22 27.68 12.75 -25.36
CA VAL A 22 27.24 11.34 -25.47
C VAL A 22 28.40 10.33 -25.65
N ILE A 23 29.65 10.75 -25.90
CA ILE A 23 30.75 9.82 -26.28
C ILE A 23 32.04 9.99 -25.44
N SER A 24 31.93 10.30 -24.14
CA SER A 24 33.05 10.16 -23.17
C SER A 24 32.49 10.10 -21.75
N ARG A 25 32.67 9.04 -20.96
CA ARG A 25 33.93 8.34 -20.69
C ARG A 25 33.70 6.85 -20.42
N SER A 26 34.42 6.04 -21.20
CA SER A 26 34.73 4.65 -20.90
C SER A 26 35.57 4.55 -19.62
N THR A 27 35.07 3.74 -18.69
CA THR A 27 35.79 2.80 -17.81
C THR A 27 37.23 3.16 -17.39
N ASN A 28 37.37 3.71 -16.18
CA ASN A 28 38.59 3.58 -15.38
C ASN A 28 38.55 2.21 -14.66
N PHE A 29 39.33 1.25 -15.14
CA PHE A 29 39.54 -0.05 -14.49
C PHE A 29 40.79 0.08 -13.60
N GLN A 30 40.59 0.31 -12.29
CA GLN A 30 41.67 0.17 -11.31
C GLN A 30 41.55 -1.19 -10.63
N THR A 31 42.61 -1.98 -10.80
CA THR A 31 42.87 -3.24 -10.13
C THR A 31 43.14 -2.98 -8.65
N ILE A 32 42.22 -3.38 -7.77
CA ILE A 32 42.41 -3.32 -6.31
C ILE A 32 42.47 -4.77 -5.80
N GLY A 33 43.58 -5.09 -5.14
CA GLY A 33 43.88 -6.39 -4.58
C GLY A 33 42.84 -6.85 -3.55
N SER A 34 42.64 -8.17 -3.51
CA SER A 34 41.65 -8.87 -2.71
C SER A 34 42.02 -8.88 -1.21
N HIS A 35 41.79 -7.76 -0.51
CA HIS A 35 41.63 -7.79 0.94
C HIS A 35 40.16 -8.06 1.25
N PHE A 36 39.84 -9.33 1.51
CA PHE A 36 38.54 -9.76 2.03
C PHE A 36 38.36 -9.20 3.45
N SER A 37 37.82 -7.98 3.54
CA SER A 37 37.21 -7.49 4.78
C SER A 37 35.79 -8.04 4.84
N PRO A 38 35.40 -8.82 5.87
CA PRO A 38 34.02 -9.25 6.04
C PRO A 38 33.17 -8.00 6.32
N SER A 39 32.49 -7.50 5.29
CA SER A 39 31.45 -6.48 5.46
C SER A 39 30.43 -7.00 6.48
N PRO A 40 30.00 -6.19 7.45
CA PRO A 40 28.87 -6.57 8.28
C PRO A 40 27.70 -6.84 7.34
N THR A 41 27.20 -8.08 7.35
CA THR A 41 25.93 -8.43 6.74
C THR A 41 24.90 -7.54 7.40
N LEU A 42 24.48 -6.48 6.71
CA LEU A 42 23.19 -5.87 6.97
C LEU A 42 22.19 -6.98 6.70
N THR A 43 21.77 -7.69 7.75
CA THR A 43 20.49 -8.38 7.75
C THR A 43 19.45 -7.29 7.61
N ALA A 44 19.22 -6.84 6.38
CA ALA A 44 17.96 -6.25 6.02
C ALA A 44 16.95 -7.36 6.32
N ASP A 45 16.25 -7.23 7.44
CA ASP A 45 15.03 -7.95 7.68
C ASP A 45 14.07 -7.53 6.56
N SER A 46 14.15 -8.21 5.41
CA SER A 46 13.29 -7.97 4.26
C SER A 46 11.91 -8.56 4.55
N ARG A 47 11.30 -8.10 5.64
CA ARG A 47 9.86 -8.23 5.88
C ARG A 47 9.05 -7.28 5.00
N ASN A 48 9.65 -6.59 4.03
CA ASN A 48 8.93 -6.14 2.86
C ASN A 48 8.77 -7.32 1.88
N SER A 49 8.01 -8.33 2.32
CA SER A 49 7.42 -9.28 1.37
C SER A 49 6.72 -8.45 0.30
N ASN A 50 6.87 -8.81 -0.97
CA ASN A 50 6.30 -8.05 -2.11
C ASN A 50 4.76 -8.12 -2.07
N ILE A 51 4.14 -7.33 -1.18
CA ILE A 51 2.69 -7.26 -1.00
C ILE A 51 2.16 -6.19 -1.94
N THR A 52 1.26 -6.60 -2.82
CA THR A 52 0.53 -5.68 -3.69
C THR A 52 -0.89 -5.54 -3.18
N PHE A 53 -1.38 -4.30 -3.09
CA PHE A 53 -2.75 -4.01 -2.70
C PHE A 53 -3.52 -3.52 -3.92
N PHE A 54 -4.73 -4.03 -4.11
CA PHE A 54 -5.56 -3.69 -5.26
C PHE A 54 -7.03 -3.92 -4.94
N CYS A 55 -7.91 -3.30 -5.72
CA CYS A 55 -9.33 -3.57 -5.64
C CYS A 55 -9.65 -4.83 -6.45
N GLY A 56 -10.46 -5.71 -5.88
CA GLY A 56 -11.03 -6.85 -6.56
C GLY A 56 -12.37 -7.24 -5.93
N GLU A 57 -12.75 -8.49 -6.10
CA GLU A 57 -14.00 -9.01 -5.55
C GLU A 57 -13.72 -10.21 -4.64
N LYS A 58 -14.50 -10.32 -3.56
CA LYS A 58 -14.57 -11.52 -2.73
C LYS A 58 -16.02 -11.78 -2.36
N GLU A 59 -16.55 -12.93 -2.78
CA GLU A 59 -17.94 -13.35 -2.51
C GLU A 59 -18.99 -12.34 -3.01
N GLY A 60 -18.81 -11.77 -4.20
CA GLY A 60 -19.75 -10.80 -4.77
C GLY A 60 -19.66 -9.39 -4.16
N VAL A 61 -18.66 -9.11 -3.31
CA VAL A 61 -18.47 -7.80 -2.67
C VAL A 61 -17.12 -7.20 -3.08
N PRO A 62 -17.09 -5.92 -3.50
CA PRO A 62 -15.85 -5.20 -3.72
C PRO A 62 -14.97 -5.23 -2.46
N ALA A 63 -13.70 -5.57 -2.65
CA ALA A 63 -12.76 -5.76 -1.56
C ALA A 63 -11.39 -5.22 -1.90
N THR A 64 -10.76 -4.56 -0.92
CA THR A 64 -9.33 -4.30 -0.96
C THR A 64 -8.63 -5.62 -0.65
N LEU A 65 -7.85 -6.12 -1.61
CA LEU A 65 -7.14 -7.39 -1.57
C LEU A 65 -5.63 -7.17 -1.43
N ALA A 66 -4.98 -8.01 -0.63
CA ALA A 66 -3.52 -8.10 -0.53
C ALA A 66 -3.06 -9.36 -1.25
N ARG A 67 -2.24 -9.19 -2.29
CA ARG A 67 -1.52 -10.30 -2.93
C ARG A 67 -0.17 -10.44 -2.27
N THR A 68 0.09 -11.65 -1.78
CA THR A 68 1.35 -12.08 -1.19
C THR A 68 1.84 -13.32 -1.93
N PHE A 69 3.04 -13.80 -1.61
CA PHE A 69 3.52 -15.09 -2.14
C PHE A 69 2.66 -16.29 -1.72
N LYS A 70 1.92 -16.20 -0.60
CA LYS A 70 1.05 -17.27 -0.10
C LYS A 70 -0.33 -17.29 -0.73
N GLY A 71 -0.72 -16.20 -1.42
CA GLY A 71 -2.05 -16.05 -1.99
C GLY A 71 -2.59 -14.63 -1.89
N THR A 72 -3.87 -14.51 -2.25
CA THR A 72 -4.61 -13.24 -2.25
C THR A 72 -5.66 -13.25 -1.15
N TYR A 73 -5.64 -12.24 -0.28
CA TYR A 73 -6.48 -12.19 0.91
C TYR A 73 -7.28 -10.89 1.01
N PRO A 74 -8.55 -10.92 1.42
CA PRO A 74 -9.35 -9.72 1.60
C PRO A 74 -8.96 -9.01 2.90
N ILE A 75 -8.43 -7.79 2.82
CA ILE A 75 -8.12 -6.99 4.01
C ILE A 75 -9.28 -6.06 4.38
N ILE A 76 -10.05 -5.55 3.41
CA ILE A 76 -11.27 -4.75 3.64
C ILE A 76 -12.36 -5.24 2.69
N LYS A 77 -13.56 -5.55 3.20
CA LYS A 77 -14.75 -5.85 2.39
C LYS A 77 -15.69 -4.65 2.46
N TRP A 78 -16.03 -4.06 1.32
CA TRP A 78 -16.85 -2.84 1.23
C TRP A 78 -18.33 -3.20 1.15
N LYS A 79 -18.93 -3.56 2.29
CA LYS A 79 -20.27 -4.20 2.35
C LYS A 79 -21.47 -3.27 2.31
N LYS A 80 -21.30 -1.98 2.63
CA LYS A 80 -22.42 -1.02 2.56
C LYS A 80 -22.81 -0.81 1.10
N LYS A 81 -24.07 -0.49 0.82
CA LYS A 81 -24.50 -0.13 -0.55
C LYS A 81 -23.99 1.24 -0.98
N TYR A 82 -23.74 2.12 -0.02
CA TYR A 82 -23.32 3.50 -0.23
C TYR A 82 -22.58 4.03 1.00
N TYR A 83 -21.64 4.93 0.79
CA TYR A 83 -20.84 5.57 1.83
C TYR A 83 -21.13 7.07 1.84
N SER A 84 -21.98 7.51 2.76
CA SER A 84 -22.55 8.86 2.75
C SER A 84 -21.53 9.94 3.07
N GLU A 85 -20.43 9.62 3.77
CA GLU A 85 -19.41 10.62 4.10
C GLU A 85 -18.57 11.03 2.90
N THR A 86 -18.52 10.20 1.87
CA THR A 86 -17.72 10.43 0.66
C THR A 86 -18.55 10.47 -0.61
N GLU A 87 -19.84 10.18 -0.50
CA GLU A 87 -20.77 10.02 -1.62
C GLU A 87 -20.33 8.95 -2.63
N GLU A 88 -19.74 7.86 -2.13
CA GLU A 88 -19.15 6.80 -2.95
C GLU A 88 -19.98 5.53 -2.92
N ASP A 89 -20.07 4.85 -4.07
CA ASP A 89 -20.42 3.45 -4.11
C ASP A 89 -19.25 2.56 -3.64
N PRO A 90 -19.50 1.25 -3.39
CA PRO A 90 -18.47 0.37 -2.83
C PRO A 90 -17.30 0.10 -3.75
N LEU A 91 -17.50 0.12 -5.08
CA LEU A 91 -16.46 -0.13 -6.06
C LEU A 91 -15.53 1.07 -6.18
N ILE A 92 -16.08 2.29 -6.28
CA ILE A 92 -15.30 3.54 -6.31
C ILE A 92 -14.41 3.62 -5.06
N ARG A 93 -15.02 3.37 -3.90
CA ARG A 93 -14.30 3.39 -2.63
C ARG A 93 -13.22 2.31 -2.56
N CYS A 94 -13.52 1.11 -3.06
CA CYS A 94 -12.56 0.03 -3.15
C CYS A 94 -11.34 0.41 -3.99
N VAL A 95 -11.54 0.97 -5.18
CA VAL A 95 -10.45 1.41 -6.07
C VAL A 95 -9.60 2.47 -5.39
N ARG A 96 -10.23 3.54 -4.88
CA ARG A 96 -9.53 4.66 -4.24
C ARG A 96 -8.72 4.20 -3.03
N VAL A 97 -9.35 3.50 -2.09
CA VAL A 97 -8.70 3.10 -0.83
C VAL A 97 -7.60 2.07 -1.08
N SER A 98 -7.81 1.14 -2.02
CA SER A 98 -6.77 0.16 -2.38
C SER A 98 -5.54 0.84 -2.98
N GLY A 99 -5.73 1.84 -3.86
CA GLY A 99 -4.62 2.62 -4.42
C GLY A 99 -3.85 3.41 -3.35
N ILE A 100 -4.56 4.03 -2.40
CA ILE A 100 -3.94 4.73 -1.27
C ILE A 100 -3.13 3.76 -0.41
N ILE A 101 -3.72 2.63 0.01
CA ILE A 101 -3.04 1.62 0.83
C ILE A 101 -1.82 1.08 0.08
N HIS A 102 -1.94 0.78 -1.21
CA HIS A 102 -0.80 0.32 -2.00
C HIS A 102 0.34 1.35 -2.00
N THR A 103 0.02 2.61 -2.32
CA THR A 103 1.00 3.71 -2.34
C THR A 103 1.68 3.86 -0.98
N TYR A 104 0.91 3.81 0.11
CA TYR A 104 1.41 3.98 1.47
C TYR A 104 2.24 2.78 1.92
N HIS A 105 1.91 1.57 1.45
CA HIS A 105 2.74 0.39 1.66
C HIS A 105 4.09 0.53 0.95
N GLN A 106 4.11 0.93 -0.32
CA GLN A 106 5.35 1.15 -1.08
C GLN A 106 6.25 2.23 -0.45
N GLN A 107 5.64 3.19 0.26
CA GLN A 107 6.35 4.24 0.99
C GLN A 107 6.75 3.85 2.42
N GLY A 108 6.40 2.65 2.91
CA GLY A 108 6.71 2.20 4.28
C GLY A 108 6.02 2.98 5.39
N ILE A 109 4.87 3.62 5.12
CA ILE A 109 4.19 4.51 6.09
C ILE A 109 2.95 3.89 6.73
N LEU A 110 2.62 2.63 6.40
CA LEU A 110 1.50 1.91 7.01
C LEU A 110 1.81 1.34 8.41
N ASP A 111 3.05 1.40 8.85
CA ASP A 111 3.47 0.93 10.18
C ASP A 111 2.75 1.66 11.31
N TYR A 112 2.38 2.93 11.05
CA TYR A 112 1.71 3.80 12.00
C TYR A 112 0.40 4.32 11.41
N ILE A 113 -0.63 3.47 11.39
CA ILE A 113 -2.01 3.92 11.16
C ILE A 113 -2.72 4.25 12.47
N ASN A 114 -3.60 5.25 12.48
CA ASN A 114 -4.37 5.70 13.64
C ASN A 114 -5.77 6.20 13.25
N ILE A 115 -6.60 6.51 14.26
CA ILE A 115 -7.85 7.25 14.11
C ILE A 115 -7.61 8.72 14.41
N GLY A 116 -8.27 9.59 13.66
CA GLY A 116 -8.33 11.00 14.00
C GLY A 116 -9.46 11.71 13.28
N LYS A 117 -9.31 13.03 13.14
CA LYS A 117 -10.26 13.86 12.40
C LYS A 117 -9.52 14.70 11.36
N ILE A 118 -10.03 14.70 10.14
CA ILE A 118 -9.62 15.61 9.07
C ILE A 118 -10.89 16.32 8.61
N GLN A 119 -10.90 17.65 8.66
CA GLN A 119 -12.06 18.49 8.29
C GLN A 119 -13.36 18.06 9.01
N GLY A 120 -13.29 17.75 10.31
CA GLY A 120 -14.44 17.35 11.12
C GLY A 120 -14.88 15.89 10.96
N LYS A 121 -14.49 15.22 9.88
CA LYS A 121 -14.83 13.81 9.61
C LYS A 121 -13.90 12.86 10.36
N ARG A 122 -14.44 11.76 10.89
CA ARG A 122 -13.63 10.70 11.52
C ARG A 122 -12.92 9.89 10.45
N VAL A 123 -11.63 9.66 10.60
CA VAL A 123 -10.82 8.99 9.57
C VAL A 123 -9.92 7.92 10.15
N VAL A 124 -9.62 6.93 9.32
CA VAL A 124 -8.41 6.11 9.44
C VAL A 124 -7.31 6.78 8.63
N CYS A 125 -6.15 6.97 9.22
CA CYS A 125 -5.05 7.71 8.63
C CYS A 125 -3.70 7.06 8.94
N ALA A 126 -2.65 7.39 8.18
CA ALA A 126 -1.26 7.17 8.55
C ALA A 126 -0.70 8.42 9.22
N ILE A 127 0.19 8.22 10.19
CA ILE A 127 0.93 9.28 10.89
C ILE A 127 2.43 9.11 10.64
N ASN A 128 3.13 10.22 10.43
CA ASN A 128 4.56 10.19 10.09
C ASN A 128 5.46 10.06 11.34
N GLN A 129 4.91 10.31 12.53
CA GLN A 129 5.59 10.19 13.83
C GLN A 129 4.55 9.83 14.90
N VAL A 130 4.98 9.06 15.91
CA VAL A 130 4.21 8.81 17.13
C VAL A 130 3.83 10.18 17.73
N ASP A 131 2.58 10.35 18.14
CA ASP A 131 1.99 11.58 18.72
C ASP A 131 1.64 12.75 17.78
N LYS A 132 1.68 12.55 16.46
CA LYS A 132 1.13 13.53 15.51
C LYS A 132 -0.35 13.30 15.19
N LYS A 133 -1.06 14.40 14.91
CA LYS A 133 -2.42 14.39 14.37
C LYS A 133 -2.44 13.63 13.03
N CYS A 134 -3.60 13.06 12.68
CA CYS A 134 -3.81 12.44 11.38
C CYS A 134 -3.40 13.36 10.23
N SER A 135 -2.43 12.94 9.43
CA SER A 135 -1.87 13.74 8.33
C SER A 135 -2.09 13.13 6.95
N ARG A 136 -2.22 11.80 6.86
CA ARG A 136 -2.33 11.08 5.59
C ARG A 136 -3.57 10.20 5.58
N LEU A 137 -4.62 10.61 4.87
CA LEU A 137 -5.90 9.92 4.84
C LEU A 137 -5.77 8.53 4.20
N LEU A 138 -6.30 7.49 4.85
CA LEU A 138 -6.59 6.21 4.18
C LEU A 138 -8.05 6.21 3.71
N TYR A 139 -8.98 6.36 4.65
CA TYR A 139 -10.41 6.50 4.37
C TYR A 139 -11.17 7.15 5.53
N ILE A 140 -12.30 7.77 5.20
CA ILE A 140 -13.23 8.36 6.16
C ILE A 140 -14.11 7.23 6.72
N LEU A 141 -14.30 7.18 8.04
CA LEU A 141 -15.23 6.25 8.67
C LEU A 141 -16.66 6.73 8.52
N GLU A 142 -17.58 5.80 8.33
CA GLU A 142 -19.00 6.10 8.24
C GLU A 142 -19.64 6.28 9.63
N PRO A 143 -20.80 6.94 9.70
CA PRO A 143 -21.62 6.96 10.90
C PRO A 143 -21.93 5.55 11.40
N GLY A 144 -21.87 5.37 12.72
CA GLY A 144 -22.13 4.09 13.40
C GLY A 144 -20.95 3.10 13.43
N GLU A 145 -19.86 3.33 12.70
CA GLU A 145 -18.68 2.47 12.77
C GLU A 145 -17.92 2.68 14.09
N ASN A 146 -17.37 1.60 14.66
CA ASN A 146 -16.50 1.67 15.84
C ASN A 146 -15.05 1.92 15.40
N PRO A 147 -14.50 3.14 15.60
CA PRO A 147 -13.19 3.49 15.06
C PRO A 147 -12.06 2.67 15.68
N LYS A 148 -12.14 2.38 16.99
CA LYS A 148 -11.11 1.62 17.70
C LYS A 148 -11.05 0.18 17.21
N LEU A 149 -12.22 -0.43 17.01
CA LEU A 149 -12.31 -1.79 16.51
C LEU A 149 -11.83 -1.89 15.05
N GLU A 150 -12.28 -0.99 14.18
CA GLU A 150 -11.87 -0.97 12.76
C GLU A 150 -10.36 -0.78 12.63
N LEU A 151 -9.77 0.16 13.37
CA LEU A 151 -8.33 0.38 13.40
C LEU A 151 -7.56 -0.84 13.90
N LYS A 152 -8.03 -1.49 14.97
CA LYS A 152 -7.41 -2.70 15.51
C LYS A 152 -7.40 -3.81 14.46
N VAL A 153 -8.55 -4.09 13.84
CA VAL A 153 -8.66 -5.12 12.79
C VAL A 153 -7.77 -4.77 11.60
N LEU A 154 -7.81 -3.52 11.12
CA LEU A 154 -7.02 -3.11 9.96
C LEU A 154 -5.52 -3.29 10.19
N ARG A 155 -5.00 -2.90 11.36
CA ARG A 155 -3.57 -3.11 11.71
C ARG A 155 -3.19 -4.59 11.66
N GLU A 156 -4.01 -5.45 12.24
CA GLU A 156 -3.72 -6.89 12.29
C GLU A 156 -3.77 -7.52 10.90
N VAL A 157 -4.74 -7.18 10.05
CA VAL A 157 -4.83 -7.76 8.70
C VAL A 157 -3.78 -7.21 7.74
N LEU A 158 -3.28 -5.99 7.94
CA LEU A 158 -2.15 -5.46 7.17
C LEU A 158 -0.86 -6.21 7.50
N LYS A 159 -0.64 -6.55 8.78
CA LYS A 159 0.52 -7.33 9.25
C LYS A 159 0.43 -8.81 8.91
N HIS A 160 -0.79 -9.36 8.93
CA HIS A 160 -1.04 -10.80 8.72
C HIS A 160 -2.16 -11.02 7.69
N PRO A 161 -1.97 -10.66 6.39
CA PRO A 161 -3.02 -10.78 5.38
C PRO A 161 -3.60 -12.20 5.26
N SER A 162 -2.75 -13.23 5.41
CA SER A 162 -3.17 -14.64 5.33
C SER A 162 -4.14 -15.06 6.43
N GLU A 163 -4.26 -14.29 7.52
CA GLU A 163 -5.17 -14.56 8.63
C GLU A 163 -6.40 -13.64 8.62
N SER A 164 -6.62 -12.86 7.56
CA SER A 164 -7.62 -11.79 7.57
C SER A 164 -9.04 -12.26 7.90
N GLU A 165 -9.44 -13.44 7.40
CA GLU A 165 -10.76 -14.03 7.69
C GLU A 165 -10.88 -14.44 9.17
N LYS A 166 -9.82 -15.03 9.74
CA LYS A 166 -9.74 -15.45 11.14
C LYS A 166 -9.69 -14.27 12.11
N ILE A 167 -8.98 -13.21 11.75
CA ILE A 167 -8.92 -11.96 12.54
C ILE A 167 -10.31 -11.33 12.60
N ARG A 168 -11.01 -11.25 11.46
CA ARG A 168 -12.35 -10.68 11.38
C ARG A 168 -13.41 -11.52 12.10
N SER A 169 -13.29 -12.85 12.11
CA SER A 169 -14.22 -13.72 12.86
C SER A 169 -14.05 -13.62 14.39
N ARG A 170 -12.82 -13.41 14.88
CA ARG A 170 -12.54 -13.20 16.32
C ARG A 170 -12.96 -11.82 16.83
N GLY A 171 -12.93 -10.81 15.97
CA GLY A 171 -13.21 -9.41 16.33
C GLY A 171 -14.68 -9.09 16.62
N GLY A 172 -15.59 -10.08 16.62
CA GLY A 172 -17.01 -9.83 16.79
C GLY A 172 -17.66 -9.08 15.62
N TYR A 173 -16.99 -9.01 14.45
CA TYR A 173 -17.66 -8.57 13.21
C TYR A 173 -18.68 -9.65 12.84
N ALA A 174 -19.92 -9.47 13.29
CA ALA A 174 -21.03 -10.26 12.80
C ALA A 174 -21.05 -10.15 11.27
N PRO A 175 -20.93 -11.25 10.52
CA PRO A 175 -21.18 -11.21 9.09
C PRO A 175 -22.61 -10.69 8.86
N PRO A 176 -22.88 -9.90 7.79
CA PRO A 176 -24.24 -9.60 7.40
C PRO A 176 -25.06 -10.89 7.31
N ARG A 177 -26.30 -10.85 7.82
CA ARG A 177 -27.25 -11.95 7.70
C ARG A 177 -27.34 -12.36 6.21
N GLY A 178 -26.92 -13.58 5.89
CA GLY A 178 -26.92 -14.11 4.53
C GLY A 178 -25.57 -14.62 4.00
N LEU A 179 -24.44 -14.33 4.68
CA LEU A 179 -23.17 -14.98 4.34
C LEU A 179 -23.13 -16.40 4.91
N LYS A 180 -23.24 -17.39 4.02
CA LYS A 180 -23.03 -18.80 4.37
C LYS A 180 -21.60 -18.92 4.91
N PRO A 181 -21.40 -19.48 6.12
CA PRO A 181 -20.06 -19.72 6.62
C PRO A 181 -19.31 -20.64 5.65
N PRO A 182 -18.00 -20.46 5.47
CA PRO A 182 -17.20 -21.42 4.71
C PRO A 182 -17.38 -22.80 5.35
N SER A 183 -17.78 -23.77 4.52
CA SER A 183 -17.88 -25.18 4.91
C SER A 183 -16.48 -25.64 5.29
N ASN A 184 -16.20 -25.63 6.59
CA ASN A 184 -14.85 -25.85 7.08
C ASN A 184 -14.47 -27.32 6.91
N SER A 185 -13.28 -27.52 6.33
CA SER A 185 -12.20 -28.29 6.92
C SER A 185 -12.63 -29.41 7.87
N THR A 186 -12.49 -30.63 7.38
CA THR A 186 -12.38 -31.88 8.11
C THR A 186 -11.73 -31.67 9.47
N ARG A 187 -12.52 -31.89 10.53
CA ARG A 187 -12.04 -31.94 11.91
C ARG A 187 -11.50 -33.34 12.15
N THR A 188 -10.23 -33.57 11.84
CA THR A 188 -9.49 -34.74 12.36
C THR A 188 -9.28 -34.54 13.86
N GLY A 189 -10.22 -35.05 14.64
CA GLY A 189 -10.08 -35.20 16.08
C GLY A 189 -9.28 -36.46 16.38
N GLY A 190 -8.00 -36.30 16.71
CA GLY A 190 -7.23 -37.29 17.43
C GLY A 190 -7.27 -37.00 18.93
N GLY A 191 -7.41 -38.06 19.75
CA GLY A 191 -7.09 -38.08 21.17
C GLY A 191 -8.27 -38.32 22.11
N ARG A 192 -8.55 -39.60 22.43
CA ARG A 192 -7.96 -40.32 23.58
C ARG A 192 -8.07 -41.81 23.34
#